data_AF-A0A445CSX6-F1
#
_entry.id   AF-A0A445CSX6-F1
#
_cell.length_a   1.000
_cell.length_b   1.000
_cell.length_c   1.000
_cell.angle_alpha   90.00
_cell.angle_beta   90.00
_cell.angle_gamma   90.00
#
_symmetry.space_group_name_H-M   'P 1'
#
loop_
_entity.id
_entity.type
_entity.pdbx_description
1 polymer ?
#
loop_
_entity_poly.entity_id
_entity_poly.type
_entity_poly.pdbx_seq_one_letter_code
_entity_poly.pdbx_strand_id
1 'polypeptide(L)'
;MVMKIGLNWPVEPVQPETGNKNNSVPCRRLPRLSVLVASPGYPFSSPPLLPLPQIRNPGSSARRPLASLFVAWRLEQLAVCCRLTCRRRLVSRRLPSVSPSKPPSPPSSPPNPGPQRRRCPRSSAPPLLPPSLPPNPGPPSSPPNPVTRQVLFGSSSSLASRHGPSLQARLLDNSSPDQPLDSSAHSTAQQLSGGSVSMAMAHSGGASSSGVKQQVKLEKESELRIEVGNDAPLCLRLLNGNAEIFGTELAPEIWLNFPPRLKFAVFTWYGATIEMEGTTETDYTADETPMVSYVNVHAILEARRTRAKASSSGDSESSQGPRVIVVGPTDSGKSTLSRMLLSWAAKQGSKPTFVDLDIGQGSITIPGCIAATPIEMPIDPVEGITLEMPLVYFFGHTTPSNNVELYKVLVKELGGMLERQFAGNAESRASGMVINTMGWIEGVGYDLLLHAIRTLKANVVLVLGQEKLYSMLRDVLKGEPKVDVVKLQRSGGVVSRNVKVRQKARSFRIREYFYGLLNDLSPHSNIANFSDLCVYRIGGGPQAPRSALPIGAEPVADPTRVVPVNINRDLLHMVLAVSFAKEPEEIISSNVAGFIYVTDVDIQRKKITYLAPSAGDLPSKFLILGSLTWLET
;
A
#
# COMPACT_ATOMS: atom_id res chain seq x y z
N MET A 1 -5.35 8.40 9.07
CA MET A 1 -5.78 6.98 8.91
C MET A 1 -5.75 6.29 10.28
N VAL A 2 -6.71 5.43 10.66
CA VAL A 2 -6.73 4.75 11.99
C VAL A 2 -6.92 3.25 11.83
N MET A 3 -5.85 2.46 12.07
CA MET A 3 -5.97 1.01 12.25
C MET A 3 -6.73 0.72 13.55
N LYS A 4 -7.95 0.20 13.45
CA LYS A 4 -8.65 -0.37 14.60
C LYS A 4 -8.19 -1.80 14.83
N ILE A 5 -7.52 -2.02 15.96
CA ILE A 5 -7.09 -3.33 16.42
C ILE A 5 -8.34 -4.20 16.66
N GLY A 6 -8.55 -5.19 15.79
CA GLY A 6 -9.52 -6.26 15.99
C GLY A 6 -8.85 -7.42 16.74
N LEU A 7 -9.24 -7.64 18.00
CA LEU A 7 -8.70 -8.73 18.82
C LEU A 7 -9.38 -10.08 18.50
N ASN A 8 -8.57 -11.13 18.57
CA ASN A 8 -8.90 -12.56 18.61
C ASN A 8 -9.61 -13.17 17.38
N TRP A 9 -8.88 -14.08 16.73
CA TRP A 9 -9.46 -15.23 16.03
C TRP A 9 -8.85 -16.52 16.62
N PRO A 10 -9.64 -17.51 17.08
CA PRO A 10 -9.12 -18.77 17.60
C PRO A 10 -8.66 -19.68 16.46
N VAL A 11 -7.49 -20.31 16.62
CA VAL A 11 -6.99 -21.34 15.70
C VAL A 11 -7.03 -22.68 16.42
N GLU A 12 -8.05 -23.49 16.10
CA GLU A 12 -8.11 -24.91 16.48
C GLU A 12 -8.15 -25.79 15.22
N PRO A 13 -7.41 -26.92 15.19
CA PRO A 13 -7.37 -27.80 14.04
C PRO A 13 -8.52 -28.83 14.05
N VAL A 14 -9.31 -28.86 12.98
CA VAL A 14 -10.33 -29.90 12.76
C VAL A 14 -9.64 -31.19 12.31
N GLN A 15 -9.79 -32.29 13.06
CA GLN A 15 -9.40 -33.64 12.63
C GLN A 15 -10.56 -34.32 11.85
N PRO A 16 -10.25 -35.23 10.91
CA PRO A 16 -11.27 -35.92 10.11
C PRO A 16 -11.82 -37.18 10.82
N GLU A 17 -13.13 -37.25 11.04
CA GLU A 17 -13.78 -38.47 11.51
C GLU A 17 -14.09 -39.46 10.37
N THR A 18 -13.89 -40.74 10.65
CA THR A 18 -14.22 -41.86 9.74
C THR A 18 -15.66 -42.35 9.98
N GLY A 19 -16.50 -42.35 8.94
CA GLY A 19 -17.92 -42.74 9.07
C GLY A 19 -18.21 -44.25 9.07
N ASN A 20 -19.40 -44.63 9.56
CA ASN A 20 -20.02 -45.94 9.34
C ASN A 20 -21.57 -45.84 9.28
N LYS A 21 -22.29 -46.94 8.96
CA LYS A 21 -23.68 -46.93 8.46
C LYS A 21 -24.76 -47.48 9.44
N ASN A 22 -26.04 -47.32 9.03
CA ASN A 22 -27.29 -48.00 9.47
C ASN A 22 -27.92 -47.49 10.80
N ASN A 23 -29.19 -47.02 10.88
CA ASN A 23 -30.43 -47.79 10.62
C ASN A 23 -31.75 -46.95 10.58
N SER A 24 -32.77 -47.50 9.90
CA SER A 24 -34.26 -47.33 9.96
C SER A 24 -34.99 -46.18 10.73
N VAL A 25 -35.64 -45.26 9.99
CA VAL A 25 -37.12 -45.18 9.72
C VAL A 25 -38.09 -45.65 10.84
N PRO A 26 -39.09 -44.84 11.32
CA PRO A 26 -40.33 -44.53 10.56
C PRO A 26 -40.96 -43.12 10.74
N CYS A 27 -42.09 -42.87 10.03
CA CYS A 27 -42.64 -41.52 9.71
C CYS A 27 -44.17 -41.35 9.98
N ARG A 28 -44.60 -40.12 10.32
CA ARG A 28 -45.97 -39.56 10.28
C ARG A 28 -45.86 -38.03 10.09
N ARG A 29 -46.73 -37.26 9.40
CA ARG A 29 -47.94 -37.50 8.56
C ARG A 29 -48.13 -36.29 7.60
N LEU A 30 -48.82 -36.47 6.46
CA LEU A 30 -49.25 -35.42 5.50
C LEU A 30 -50.70 -34.92 5.79
N PRO A 31 -51.16 -33.77 5.24
CA PRO A 31 -51.71 -33.63 3.86
C PRO A 31 -50.87 -32.68 2.95
N ARG A 32 -50.79 -32.76 1.60
CA ARG A 32 -51.79 -32.78 0.48
C ARG A 32 -52.54 -31.43 0.31
N LEU A 33 -52.78 -30.86 -0.90
CA LEU A 33 -52.57 -31.18 -2.35
C LEU A 33 -52.42 -29.81 -3.11
N SER A 34 -52.13 -29.57 -4.41
CA SER A 34 -52.06 -30.24 -5.74
C SER A 34 -50.97 -29.52 -6.58
N VAL A 35 -50.24 -30.05 -7.59
CA VAL A 35 -50.52 -30.74 -8.87
C VAL A 35 -51.09 -29.86 -10.01
N LEU A 36 -50.25 -29.51 -10.99
CA LEU A 36 -50.40 -29.93 -12.40
C LEU A 36 -49.03 -29.94 -13.14
N VAL A 37 -48.95 -30.54 -14.33
CA VAL A 37 -47.69 -30.85 -15.06
C VAL A 37 -47.86 -30.62 -16.57
N ALA A 38 -46.80 -30.14 -17.26
CA ALA A 38 -46.65 -30.28 -18.71
C ALA A 38 -45.17 -30.18 -19.16
N SER A 39 -44.70 -31.17 -19.94
CA SER A 39 -43.46 -31.15 -20.74
C SER A 39 -43.70 -31.99 -22.00
N PRO A 40 -43.28 -31.52 -23.19
CA PRO A 40 -42.15 -32.13 -23.92
C PRO A 40 -41.29 -31.07 -24.67
N GLY A 41 -40.20 -31.36 -25.38
CA GLY A 41 -39.42 -32.60 -25.51
C GLY A 41 -38.63 -32.70 -26.84
N TYR A 42 -37.30 -32.57 -26.76
CA TYR A 42 -36.29 -32.94 -27.79
C TYR A 42 -36.23 -32.08 -29.12
N PRO A 43 -35.19 -32.20 -29.99
CA PRO A 43 -34.58 -31.05 -30.70
C PRO A 43 -34.61 -31.15 -32.24
N PHE A 44 -34.04 -30.18 -32.99
CA PHE A 44 -33.11 -30.42 -34.13
C PHE A 44 -32.46 -29.12 -34.71
N SER A 45 -31.37 -29.34 -35.47
CA SER A 45 -30.54 -28.51 -36.39
C SER A 45 -30.98 -27.14 -36.97
N SER A 46 -29.98 -26.28 -37.24
CA SER A 46 -29.98 -25.16 -38.22
C SER A 46 -29.96 -25.66 -39.69
N PRO A 47 -30.45 -24.90 -40.70
CA PRO A 47 -29.68 -23.85 -41.42
C PRO A 47 -30.59 -22.72 -42.02
N PRO A 48 -30.27 -22.00 -43.14
CA PRO A 48 -29.14 -21.11 -43.48
C PRO A 48 -29.57 -19.61 -43.67
N LEU A 49 -28.79 -18.80 -44.40
CA LEU A 49 -28.90 -17.33 -44.59
C LEU A 49 -29.52 -16.86 -45.93
N LEU A 50 -29.74 -15.53 -46.03
CA LEU A 50 -29.98 -14.66 -47.23
C LEU A 50 -31.45 -14.41 -47.65
N PRO A 51 -31.79 -13.27 -48.30
CA PRO A 51 -31.23 -11.91 -48.16
C PRO A 51 -32.30 -10.78 -48.01
N LEU A 52 -31.84 -9.53 -47.85
CA LEU A 52 -32.67 -8.30 -47.79
C LEU A 52 -33.23 -7.83 -49.14
N PRO A 53 -34.38 -7.13 -49.15
CA PRO A 53 -34.68 -6.04 -50.07
C PRO A 53 -34.62 -4.66 -49.37
N GLN A 54 -34.08 -3.64 -50.06
CA GLN A 54 -34.23 -2.23 -49.67
C GLN A 54 -35.50 -1.63 -50.28
N ILE A 55 -36.04 -0.53 -49.71
CA ILE A 55 -36.45 0.68 -50.45
C ILE A 55 -36.85 1.86 -49.51
N ARG A 56 -36.24 3.02 -49.80
CA ARG A 56 -36.54 4.46 -49.54
C ARG A 56 -37.58 4.96 -48.51
N ASN A 57 -37.19 6.07 -47.84
CA ASN A 57 -38.05 7.06 -47.16
C ASN A 57 -39.04 7.74 -48.14
N PRO A 58 -40.18 8.27 -47.63
CA PRO A 58 -40.28 9.65 -47.10
C PRO A 58 -40.83 9.67 -45.64
N GLY A 59 -41.00 10.78 -44.91
CA GLY A 59 -40.69 12.20 -45.15
C GLY A 59 -41.58 13.13 -44.27
N SER A 60 -41.04 13.64 -43.16
CA SER A 60 -41.53 14.76 -42.31
C SER A 60 -42.98 14.81 -41.79
N SER A 61 -43.19 14.85 -40.46
CA SER A 61 -43.67 16.05 -39.73
C SER A 61 -44.07 15.80 -38.24
N ALA A 62 -44.33 16.91 -37.51
CA ALA A 62 -45.17 17.02 -36.29
C ALA A 62 -44.75 16.40 -34.92
N ARG A 63 -43.87 17.14 -34.23
CA ARG A 63 -43.80 17.39 -32.75
C ARG A 63 -44.85 16.76 -31.81
N ARG A 64 -44.43 15.96 -30.81
CA ARG A 64 -44.37 16.28 -29.34
C ARG A 64 -43.98 15.04 -28.48
N PRO A 65 -43.41 15.19 -27.25
CA PRO A 65 -42.78 14.08 -26.52
C PRO A 65 -43.67 13.38 -25.49
N LEU A 66 -43.52 12.05 -25.37
CA LEU A 66 -44.06 11.25 -24.26
C LEU A 66 -43.03 11.11 -23.13
N ALA A 67 -43.00 12.08 -22.23
CA ALA A 67 -42.08 12.14 -21.09
C ALA A 67 -42.76 11.83 -19.73
N SER A 68 -43.48 10.72 -19.63
CA SER A 68 -44.12 10.25 -18.38
C SER A 68 -44.19 8.73 -18.31
N LEU A 69 -43.12 8.08 -17.80
CA LEU A 69 -43.16 6.72 -17.23
C LEU A 69 -41.85 6.31 -16.52
N PHE A 70 -40.70 6.91 -16.86
CA PHE A 70 -39.38 6.52 -16.31
C PHE A 70 -38.92 7.26 -15.02
N VAL A 71 -39.77 8.12 -14.45
CA VAL A 71 -39.43 8.89 -13.22
C VAL A 71 -39.75 8.11 -11.94
N ALA A 72 -40.71 7.18 -11.98
CA ALA A 72 -41.23 6.50 -10.79
C ALA A 72 -40.26 5.50 -10.13
N TRP A 73 -39.18 5.07 -10.81
CA TRP A 73 -38.28 4.01 -10.33
C TRP A 73 -36.89 4.50 -9.85
N ARG A 74 -36.61 5.82 -9.90
CA ARG A 74 -35.30 6.38 -9.50
C ARG A 74 -35.25 7.08 -8.14
N LEU A 75 -36.37 7.21 -7.43
CA LEU A 75 -36.43 7.94 -6.16
C LEU A 75 -36.25 7.08 -4.90
N GLU A 76 -36.52 5.77 -4.94
CA GLU A 76 -36.43 4.93 -3.73
C GLU A 76 -34.98 4.64 -3.29
N GLN A 77 -34.01 4.58 -4.21
CA GLN A 77 -32.61 4.29 -3.86
C GLN A 77 -31.88 5.49 -3.21
N LEU A 78 -32.30 6.73 -3.48
CA LEU A 78 -31.72 7.92 -2.83
C LEU A 78 -32.26 8.13 -1.40
N ALA A 79 -33.46 7.62 -1.10
CA ALA A 79 -34.09 7.76 0.21
C ALA A 79 -33.44 6.90 1.31
N VAL A 80 -32.77 5.79 0.94
CA VAL A 80 -32.14 4.86 1.90
C VAL A 80 -30.82 5.39 2.45
N CYS A 81 -29.91 5.85 1.58
CA CYS A 81 -28.61 6.39 2.01
C CYS A 81 -28.75 7.58 2.97
N CYS A 82 -29.65 8.52 2.69
CA CYS A 82 -29.78 9.74 3.49
C CYS A 82 -30.26 9.48 4.94
N ARG A 83 -31.01 8.39 5.19
CA ARG A 83 -31.53 8.05 6.53
C ARG A 83 -30.50 7.34 7.43
N LEU A 84 -29.46 6.74 6.88
CA LEU A 84 -28.40 6.06 7.65
C LEU A 84 -27.33 7.03 8.17
N THR A 85 -26.93 8.02 7.38
CA THR A 85 -25.87 8.97 7.77
C THR A 85 -26.31 9.93 8.88
N CYS A 86 -27.56 10.38 8.84
CA CYS A 86 -28.07 11.40 9.78
C CYS A 86 -28.29 10.88 11.21
N ARG A 87 -28.48 9.56 11.39
CA ARG A 87 -28.83 8.95 12.71
C ARG A 87 -27.63 8.62 13.61
N ARG A 88 -26.39 9.00 13.24
CA ARG A 88 -25.16 8.74 14.01
C ARG A 88 -24.49 9.99 14.63
N ARG A 89 -25.11 11.18 14.55
CA ARG A 89 -24.60 12.42 15.19
C ARG A 89 -25.63 13.13 16.09
N LEU A 90 -26.33 12.44 17.01
CA LEU A 90 -27.12 13.11 18.05
C LEU A 90 -27.59 12.25 19.26
N VAL A 91 -26.72 11.46 19.92
CA VAL A 91 -26.88 11.07 21.35
C VAL A 91 -25.50 10.86 22.00
N SER A 92 -25.15 11.68 22.99
CA SER A 92 -24.43 11.29 24.24
C SER A 92 -23.78 12.51 24.92
N ARG A 93 -24.57 13.29 25.67
CA ARG A 93 -24.11 14.18 26.76
C ARG A 93 -25.28 14.45 27.72
N ARG A 94 -25.46 13.59 28.72
CA ARG A 94 -26.16 13.91 29.97
C ARG A 94 -25.46 13.21 31.14
N LEU A 95 -25.04 13.99 32.13
CA LEU A 95 -24.63 13.54 33.46
C LEU A 95 -25.87 13.48 34.37
N PRO A 96 -25.91 12.56 35.36
CA PRO A 96 -26.71 12.72 36.57
C PRO A 96 -25.88 13.34 37.72
N SER A 97 -26.55 13.98 38.66
CA SER A 97 -25.97 14.64 39.84
C SER A 97 -26.04 13.76 41.11
N VAL A 98 -25.66 14.32 42.27
CA VAL A 98 -25.16 13.57 43.45
C VAL A 98 -25.94 13.87 44.76
N SER A 99 -26.03 12.84 45.63
CA SER A 99 -26.28 12.87 47.11
C SER A 99 -27.74 13.00 47.63
N PRO A 100 -28.03 12.75 48.95
CA PRO A 100 -27.17 12.23 50.06
C PRO A 100 -27.78 11.12 51.00
N SER A 101 -26.92 10.50 51.84
CA SER A 101 -27.17 9.94 53.21
C SER A 101 -28.01 8.65 53.42
N LYS A 102 -27.86 7.79 54.46
CA LYS A 102 -26.74 7.33 55.36
C LYS A 102 -27.11 5.95 56.04
N PRO A 103 -26.34 5.32 56.99
CA PRO A 103 -26.31 3.83 57.20
C PRO A 103 -27.02 3.31 58.48
N PRO A 104 -26.95 1.98 58.79
CA PRO A 104 -25.98 1.49 59.80
C PRO A 104 -25.20 0.20 59.39
N SER A 105 -24.60 -0.55 60.35
CA SER A 105 -23.42 -1.44 60.15
C SER A 105 -23.49 -2.82 60.93
N PRO A 106 -22.40 -3.61 61.16
CA PRO A 106 -22.43 -5.11 61.20
C PRO A 106 -22.58 -5.77 62.59
N PRO A 107 -22.67 -7.12 62.69
CA PRO A 107 -21.50 -8.01 62.87
C PRO A 107 -21.55 -9.24 61.89
N SER A 108 -20.90 -10.43 62.02
CA SER A 108 -20.06 -11.13 63.03
C SER A 108 -19.10 -12.16 62.36
N SER A 109 -18.44 -13.07 63.12
CA SER A 109 -17.67 -14.24 62.63
C SER A 109 -17.68 -15.41 63.69
N PRO A 110 -16.98 -16.57 63.56
CA PRO A 110 -17.61 -17.91 63.78
C PRO A 110 -17.16 -18.72 65.03
N PRO A 111 -17.76 -19.92 65.27
CA PRO A 111 -17.24 -20.94 66.19
C PRO A 111 -16.77 -22.26 65.53
N ASN A 112 -15.92 -22.99 66.26
CA ASN A 112 -15.45 -24.38 66.10
C ASN A 112 -15.54 -25.03 67.53
N PRO A 113 -15.59 -26.36 67.81
CA PRO A 113 -14.45 -27.27 67.57
C PRO A 113 -14.67 -28.83 67.48
N GLY A 114 -13.79 -29.53 66.75
CA GLY A 114 -13.26 -30.89 67.11
C GLY A 114 -14.12 -32.15 66.81
N PRO A 115 -13.63 -33.38 67.12
CA PRO A 115 -12.35 -33.74 67.77
C PRO A 115 -11.46 -34.86 67.11
N GLN A 116 -10.15 -34.78 67.37
CA GLN A 116 -9.08 -35.82 67.46
C GLN A 116 -9.19 -37.24 66.79
N ARG A 117 -8.08 -37.72 66.15
CA ARG A 117 -7.05 -38.62 66.80
C ARG A 117 -5.95 -39.18 65.86
N ARG A 118 -4.69 -39.17 66.36
CA ARG A 118 -3.51 -40.05 66.04
C ARG A 118 -2.93 -39.92 64.61
N ARG A 119 -1.61 -40.09 64.32
CA ARG A 119 -0.41 -40.54 65.10
C ARG A 119 0.88 -39.91 64.48
N CYS A 120 1.97 -39.77 65.23
CA CYS A 120 3.34 -39.44 64.73
C CYS A 120 4.38 -40.39 65.36
N PRO A 121 5.61 -40.47 64.79
CA PRO A 121 6.81 -39.89 65.43
C PRO A 121 7.78 -39.18 64.44
N ARG A 122 8.41 -38.04 64.83
CA ARG A 122 9.86 -37.82 65.17
C ARG A 122 10.90 -38.17 64.07
N SER A 123 12.01 -37.46 63.83
CA SER A 123 12.57 -36.10 64.14
C SER A 123 13.87 -35.93 63.27
N SER A 124 14.84 -34.98 63.34
CA SER A 124 15.27 -33.92 64.29
C SER A 124 16.17 -32.88 63.53
N ALA A 125 16.59 -31.76 64.17
CA ALA A 125 17.55 -30.74 63.64
C ALA A 125 18.17 -29.91 64.83
N PRO A 126 18.82 -28.71 64.69
CA PRO A 126 19.48 -28.13 63.49
C PRO A 126 20.97 -27.62 63.43
N PRO A 127 21.68 -27.01 64.43
CA PRO A 127 22.42 -25.74 64.16
C PRO A 127 23.90 -25.60 64.63
N LEU A 128 24.61 -24.52 64.21
CA LEU A 128 25.31 -23.51 65.07
C LEU A 128 26.07 -22.38 64.28
N LEU A 129 26.47 -21.30 65.00
CA LEU A 129 26.99 -19.96 64.59
C LEU A 129 27.68 -19.27 65.82
N PRO A 130 28.12 -17.98 65.84
CA PRO A 130 28.49 -16.99 64.80
C PRO A 130 30.03 -16.72 64.89
N PRO A 131 30.67 -15.58 65.34
CA PRO A 131 30.32 -14.15 65.65
C PRO A 131 30.81 -13.20 64.50
N SER A 132 31.18 -11.89 64.54
CA SER A 132 31.51 -10.85 65.57
C SER A 132 31.29 -9.41 65.03
N LEU A 133 31.25 -8.38 65.90
CA LEU A 133 31.26 -6.90 65.65
C LEU A 133 31.92 -6.19 66.87
N PRO A 134 32.24 -4.85 66.95
CA PRO A 134 31.68 -3.61 66.31
C PRO A 134 32.82 -2.75 65.64
N PRO A 135 32.96 -1.38 65.59
CA PRO A 135 32.20 -0.19 66.08
C PRO A 135 31.93 0.93 65.02
N ASN A 136 31.83 2.22 65.40
CA ASN A 136 31.42 3.40 64.58
C ASN A 136 31.88 4.76 65.22
N PRO A 137 31.80 5.93 64.54
CA PRO A 137 31.17 7.13 65.17
C PRO A 137 30.38 8.06 64.19
N GLY A 138 29.76 9.15 64.71
CA GLY A 138 28.67 9.92 64.07
C GLY A 138 28.89 11.44 63.75
N PRO A 139 27.79 12.22 63.55
CA PRO A 139 27.74 13.47 62.74
C PRO A 139 27.77 14.80 63.53
N PRO A 140 27.56 15.98 62.89
CA PRO A 140 26.24 16.65 63.04
C PRO A 140 25.73 17.61 61.91
N SER A 141 24.41 17.91 62.00
CA SER A 141 23.73 19.20 61.66
C SER A 141 23.31 19.59 60.22
N SER A 142 22.27 20.45 60.17
CA SER A 142 21.53 21.04 59.03
C SER A 142 20.65 22.21 59.56
N PRO A 143 19.84 22.97 58.77
CA PRO A 143 19.63 22.99 57.31
C PRO A 143 20.13 24.36 56.72
N PRO A 144 19.40 25.35 56.12
CA PRO A 144 17.98 25.54 55.76
C PRO A 144 17.73 25.67 54.21
N ASN A 145 16.64 26.36 53.84
CA ASN A 145 16.13 26.76 52.50
C ASN A 145 16.00 28.33 52.48
N PRO A 146 15.60 29.09 51.42
CA PRO A 146 14.50 28.75 50.48
C PRO A 146 14.45 29.42 49.05
N VAL A 147 13.31 29.21 48.35
CA VAL A 147 12.57 30.16 47.45
C VAL A 147 12.87 30.25 45.92
N THR A 148 12.07 29.48 45.14
CA THR A 148 11.04 29.95 44.16
C THR A 148 11.37 30.54 42.76
N ARG A 149 10.73 29.93 41.73
CA ARG A 149 10.39 30.41 40.34
C ARG A 149 11.56 30.75 39.39
N GLN A 150 11.57 30.41 38.08
CA GLN A 150 10.56 30.38 36.99
C GLN A 150 10.33 31.76 36.31
N VAL A 151 10.89 31.92 35.10
CA VAL A 151 10.59 32.87 33.97
C VAL A 151 11.66 32.52 32.89
N LEU A 152 11.43 32.19 31.61
CA LEU A 152 10.58 32.67 30.50
C LEU A 152 11.09 33.94 29.76
N PHE A 153 11.57 33.74 28.52
CA PHE A 153 11.74 34.69 27.39
C PHE A 153 12.37 36.09 27.63
N GLY A 154 13.43 36.40 26.86
CA GLY A 154 14.09 37.71 26.88
C GLY A 154 14.96 38.01 25.64
N SER A 155 14.29 38.31 24.53
CA SER A 155 14.69 39.15 23.38
C SER A 155 16.17 39.49 23.06
N SER A 156 16.51 39.33 21.78
CA SER A 156 17.30 40.26 20.93
C SER A 156 18.70 40.74 21.34
N SER A 157 19.67 40.54 20.44
CA SER A 157 20.29 41.67 19.71
C SER A 157 21.12 41.18 18.52
N SER A 158 21.22 42.02 17.49
CA SER A 158 22.15 41.89 16.37
C SER A 158 23.24 42.95 16.50
N LEU A 159 24.46 42.68 16.03
CA LEU A 159 25.27 43.64 15.25
C LEU A 159 26.65 43.11 14.82
N ALA A 160 27.17 43.81 13.79
CA ALA A 160 28.57 43.99 13.42
C ALA A 160 29.37 42.81 12.83
N SER A 161 29.88 43.04 11.62
CA SER A 161 30.98 42.30 10.98
C SER A 161 32.35 42.85 11.39
N ARG A 162 33.43 42.13 11.06
CA ARG A 162 34.76 42.69 10.77
C ARG A 162 35.56 41.74 9.86
N HIS A 163 36.66 42.26 9.30
CA HIS A 163 37.44 41.64 8.23
C HIS A 163 38.37 40.50 8.71
N GLY A 164 38.96 39.76 7.76
CA GLY A 164 39.97 38.70 8.01
C GLY A 164 41.37 39.25 8.36
N PRO A 165 42.47 38.57 7.95
CA PRO A 165 42.68 38.20 6.54
C PRO A 165 43.35 36.83 6.26
N SER A 166 43.45 36.55 4.96
CA SER A 166 44.37 35.67 4.22
C SER A 166 45.48 34.85 4.91
N LEU A 167 45.72 33.65 4.35
CA LEU A 167 47.07 33.25 3.94
C LEU A 167 47.02 32.46 2.61
N GLN A 168 47.97 32.71 1.71
CA GLN A 168 48.10 32.07 0.40
C GLN A 168 49.39 31.24 0.32
N ALA A 169 49.35 30.08 -0.34
CA ALA A 169 50.42 29.50 -1.17
C ALA A 169 49.97 28.15 -1.78
N ARG A 170 50.47 27.65 -2.92
CA ARG A 170 50.86 28.28 -4.21
C ARG A 170 51.33 27.14 -5.14
N LEU A 171 50.74 27.00 -6.34
CA LEU A 171 51.34 26.41 -7.57
C LEU A 171 51.80 24.93 -7.46
N LEU A 172 52.06 24.16 -8.52
CA LEU A 172 52.30 24.36 -9.97
C LEU A 172 51.50 23.28 -10.77
N ASP A 173 51.47 23.19 -12.11
CA ASP A 173 51.39 24.11 -13.27
C ASP A 173 51.34 23.20 -14.55
N ASN A 174 51.28 23.77 -15.76
CA ASN A 174 51.29 23.12 -17.11
C ASN A 174 50.00 22.36 -17.54
N SER A 175 49.61 22.32 -18.83
CA SER A 175 49.90 23.20 -19.99
C SER A 175 48.91 22.93 -21.15
N SER A 176 48.63 23.96 -21.96
CA SER A 176 47.72 24.03 -23.14
C SER A 176 48.27 23.28 -24.40
N PRO A 177 47.70 23.38 -25.64
CA PRO A 177 46.50 24.11 -26.12
C PRO A 177 45.57 23.38 -27.14
N ASP A 178 44.40 23.96 -27.47
CA ASP A 178 44.11 24.55 -28.81
C ASP A 178 42.64 25.03 -29.00
N GLN A 179 42.45 26.01 -29.91
CA GLN A 179 41.16 26.54 -30.42
C GLN A 179 41.27 26.86 -31.93
N PRO A 180 40.16 27.00 -32.68
CA PRO A 180 39.51 28.33 -32.87
C PRO A 180 38.03 28.32 -32.39
N LEU A 181 37.48 29.38 -31.79
CA LEU A 181 37.06 30.66 -32.37
C LEU A 181 36.02 30.56 -33.51
N ASP A 182 34.78 30.93 -33.19
CA ASP A 182 34.07 31.99 -33.94
C ASP A 182 33.15 32.78 -32.97
N SER A 183 32.38 33.74 -33.47
CA SER A 183 32.18 35.02 -32.80
C SER A 183 30.80 35.65 -32.99
N SER A 184 30.33 36.34 -31.96
CA SER A 184 29.63 37.65 -31.97
C SER A 184 28.80 37.82 -30.71
N ALA A 185 28.74 39.05 -30.19
CA ALA A 185 27.92 39.41 -29.04
C ALA A 185 27.42 40.86 -29.21
N HIS A 186 26.16 41.10 -28.87
CA HIS A 186 25.63 42.46 -28.73
C HIS A 186 24.61 42.54 -27.59
N SER A 187 25.01 43.18 -26.51
CA SER A 187 24.13 43.99 -25.65
C SER A 187 24.98 45.02 -24.93
N THR A 188 24.66 46.30 -25.11
CA THR A 188 25.43 47.43 -24.56
C THR A 188 24.74 47.96 -23.31
N ALA A 189 25.49 48.13 -22.21
CA ALA A 189 24.95 48.66 -20.96
C ALA A 189 25.15 50.18 -20.83
N GLN A 190 24.09 50.90 -20.46
CA GLN A 190 24.08 52.29 -19.95
C GLN A 190 22.70 52.58 -19.30
N GLN A 191 22.50 53.55 -18.39
CA GLN A 191 23.29 53.97 -17.23
C GLN A 191 22.47 54.98 -16.41
N LEU A 192 22.58 54.98 -15.07
CA LEU A 192 22.10 56.05 -14.16
C LEU A 192 20.56 56.23 -14.16
N SER A 193 19.92 56.98 -13.25
CA SER A 193 20.39 57.81 -12.12
C SER A 193 19.53 57.58 -10.86
N GLY A 194 20.01 58.00 -9.68
CA GLY A 194 19.30 57.83 -8.41
C GLY A 194 18.48 59.06 -8.00
N GLY A 195 17.48 58.85 -7.13
CA GLY A 195 16.71 59.88 -6.45
C GLY A 195 16.02 59.30 -5.21
N SER A 196 16.12 59.99 -4.08
CA SER A 196 15.58 59.55 -2.78
C SER A 196 14.38 60.39 -2.34
N VAL A 197 13.51 59.83 -1.49
CA VAL A 197 12.84 60.45 -0.32
C VAL A 197 11.94 59.40 0.37
N SER A 198 11.45 59.70 1.58
CA SER A 198 11.03 58.74 2.60
C SER A 198 9.51 58.50 2.73
N MET A 199 9.16 57.38 3.37
CA MET A 199 7.94 57.07 4.15
C MET A 199 6.54 57.35 3.57
N ALA A 200 5.76 56.28 3.42
CA ALA A 200 4.39 56.21 3.92
C ALA A 200 4.03 54.77 4.35
N MET A 201 3.55 54.59 5.59
CA MET A 201 2.87 53.35 6.01
C MET A 201 1.40 53.45 5.64
N ALA A 202 0.91 52.55 4.78
CA ALA A 202 -0.51 52.43 4.47
C ALA A 202 -0.94 50.96 4.59
N HIS A 203 -1.89 50.67 5.47
CA HIS A 203 -2.60 49.39 5.45
C HIS A 203 -3.53 49.37 4.23
N SER A 204 -3.27 48.48 3.28
CA SER A 204 -4.25 48.01 2.29
C SER A 204 -4.54 46.53 2.55
N GLY A 205 -5.80 46.14 2.33
CA GLY A 205 -6.29 44.82 2.73
C GLY A 205 -5.60 43.68 2.00
N GLY A 206 -5.54 42.50 2.66
CA GLY A 206 -4.97 41.30 2.08
C GLY A 206 -5.73 40.88 0.82
N ALA A 207 -5.16 41.20 -0.34
CA ALA A 207 -5.60 40.63 -1.60
C ALA A 207 -5.32 39.13 -1.58
N SER A 208 -6.37 38.31 -1.47
CA SER A 208 -6.26 36.89 -1.77
C SER A 208 -5.74 36.76 -3.20
N SER A 209 -4.54 36.22 -3.37
CA SER A 209 -3.97 35.95 -4.69
C SER A 209 -4.77 34.83 -5.36
N SER A 210 -5.82 35.21 -6.09
CA SER A 210 -6.56 34.30 -6.95
C SER A 210 -5.57 33.70 -7.93
N GLY A 211 -5.32 32.39 -7.85
CA GLY A 211 -4.40 31.73 -8.75
C GLY A 211 -4.87 31.89 -10.19
N VAL A 212 -3.93 31.93 -11.13
CA VAL A 212 -4.26 31.97 -12.55
C VAL A 212 -4.96 30.66 -12.89
N LYS A 213 -6.28 30.72 -13.10
CA LYS A 213 -7.10 29.55 -13.43
C LYS A 213 -6.95 29.24 -14.91
N GLN A 214 -6.31 28.12 -15.22
CA GLN A 214 -6.19 27.61 -16.59
C GLN A 214 -7.36 26.67 -16.85
N GLN A 215 -8.06 26.87 -17.98
CA GLN A 215 -9.07 25.93 -18.45
C GLN A 215 -8.59 25.22 -19.72
N VAL A 216 -8.68 23.90 -19.73
CA VAL A 216 -8.31 23.05 -20.87
C VAL A 216 -9.55 22.31 -21.34
N LYS A 217 -9.92 22.51 -22.61
CA LYS A 217 -10.92 21.67 -23.27
C LYS A 217 -10.23 20.43 -23.83
N LEU A 218 -10.80 19.26 -23.56
CA LEU A 218 -10.41 17.99 -24.13
C LEU A 218 -11.49 17.52 -25.12
N GLU A 219 -11.07 17.12 -26.31
CA GLU A 219 -11.94 16.48 -27.30
C GLU A 219 -12.07 14.98 -26.99
N LYS A 220 -13.01 14.32 -27.67
CA LYS A 220 -13.24 12.87 -27.56
C LYS A 220 -11.95 12.06 -27.72
N GLU A 221 -11.74 11.10 -26.80
CA GLU A 221 -10.63 10.14 -26.79
C GLU A 221 -9.21 10.75 -26.61
N SER A 222 -9.14 11.99 -26.09
CA SER A 222 -7.89 12.64 -25.71
C SER A 222 -7.61 12.59 -24.19
N GLU A 223 -6.33 12.76 -23.81
CA GLU A 223 -5.88 12.94 -22.43
C GLU A 223 -5.07 14.24 -22.24
N LEU A 224 -5.32 14.96 -21.14
CA LEU A 224 -4.41 15.97 -20.61
C LEU A 224 -3.34 15.26 -19.78
N ARG A 225 -2.09 15.29 -20.23
CA ARG A 225 -0.93 14.76 -19.50
C ARG A 225 -0.36 15.87 -18.63
N ILE A 226 -0.12 15.58 -17.35
CA ILE A 226 0.26 16.57 -16.32
C ILE A 226 1.46 16.06 -15.53
N GLU A 227 2.48 16.90 -15.42
CA GLU A 227 3.53 16.82 -14.40
C GLU A 227 3.35 17.99 -13.42
N VAL A 228 3.04 17.69 -12.15
CA VAL A 228 2.90 18.71 -11.10
C VAL A 228 4.26 19.24 -10.70
N GLY A 229 4.38 20.56 -10.49
CA GLY A 229 5.61 21.23 -10.09
C GLY A 229 6.28 20.64 -8.84
N ASN A 230 7.56 20.96 -8.64
CA ASN A 230 8.38 20.29 -7.63
C ASN A 230 8.00 20.62 -6.18
N ASP A 231 7.41 21.79 -5.94
CA ASP A 231 7.30 22.39 -4.60
C ASP A 231 5.86 22.73 -4.18
N ALA A 232 4.97 23.03 -5.14
CA ALA A 232 3.57 23.40 -4.90
C ALA A 232 2.60 22.32 -5.43
N PRO A 233 1.44 22.11 -4.78
CA PRO A 233 0.39 21.23 -5.31
C PRO A 233 -0.33 21.85 -6.51
N LEU A 234 -1.04 21.03 -7.26
CA LEU A 234 -1.95 21.45 -8.34
C LEU A 234 -3.39 21.14 -7.94
N CYS A 235 -4.24 22.15 -7.91
CA CYS A 235 -5.68 21.99 -7.74
C CYS A 235 -6.33 21.79 -9.13
N LEU A 236 -7.22 20.80 -9.28
CA LEU A 236 -7.90 20.52 -10.55
C LEU A 236 -9.35 20.08 -10.34
N ARG A 237 -10.26 20.47 -11.23
CA ARG A 237 -11.66 20.01 -11.25
C ARG A 237 -12.22 19.82 -12.66
N LEU A 238 -13.24 18.96 -12.77
CA LEU A 238 -14.05 18.79 -13.98
C LEU A 238 -15.17 19.83 -14.00
N LEU A 239 -15.25 20.68 -15.04
CA LEU A 239 -16.35 21.64 -15.21
C LEU A 239 -17.50 21.08 -16.05
N ASN A 240 -17.19 20.40 -17.15
CA ASN A 240 -18.17 19.91 -18.12
C ASN A 240 -17.75 18.56 -18.72
N GLY A 241 -18.72 17.77 -19.16
CA GLY A 241 -18.49 16.46 -19.80
C GLY A 241 -18.15 15.37 -18.80
N ASN A 242 -17.36 14.38 -19.22
CA ASN A 242 -16.93 13.25 -18.39
C ASN A 242 -15.42 13.02 -18.56
N ALA A 243 -14.70 12.85 -17.46
CA ALA A 243 -13.28 12.52 -17.47
C ALA A 243 -12.94 11.50 -16.38
N GLU A 244 -11.85 10.76 -16.59
CA GLU A 244 -11.29 9.82 -15.62
C GLU A 244 -9.77 9.96 -15.50
N ILE A 245 -9.24 9.74 -14.29
CA ILE A 245 -7.81 9.57 -14.04
C ILE A 245 -7.58 8.09 -13.75
N PHE A 246 -6.88 7.41 -14.67
CA PHE A 246 -6.51 5.99 -14.55
C PHE A 246 -7.67 5.07 -14.12
N GLY A 247 -8.85 5.24 -14.73
CA GLY A 247 -10.04 4.43 -14.52
C GLY A 247 -11.00 4.90 -13.44
N THR A 248 -10.64 5.95 -12.69
CA THR A 248 -11.48 6.56 -11.65
C THR A 248 -12.10 7.85 -12.19
N GLU A 249 -13.44 7.92 -12.21
CA GLU A 249 -14.18 9.07 -12.74
C GLU A 249 -14.03 10.32 -11.87
N LEU A 250 -13.92 11.49 -12.51
CA LEU A 250 -13.92 12.78 -11.85
C LEU A 250 -15.35 13.25 -11.60
N ALA A 251 -15.65 13.62 -10.36
CA ALA A 251 -16.92 14.26 -10.01
C ALA A 251 -16.95 15.71 -10.54
N PRO A 252 -18.05 16.16 -11.17
CA PRO A 252 -18.19 17.55 -11.59
C PRO A 252 -18.06 18.54 -10.43
N GLU A 253 -17.45 19.69 -10.72
CA GLU A 253 -17.22 20.85 -9.85
C GLU A 253 -16.35 20.64 -8.60
N ILE A 254 -16.05 19.39 -8.20
CA ILE A 254 -15.19 19.07 -7.05
C ILE A 254 -13.71 19.30 -7.37
N TRP A 255 -13.04 20.07 -6.51
CA TRP A 255 -11.58 20.27 -6.53
C TRP A 255 -10.84 19.07 -5.93
N LEU A 256 -9.86 18.57 -6.67
CA LEU A 256 -8.87 17.59 -6.22
C LEU A 256 -7.49 18.28 -6.10
N ASN A 257 -6.79 18.02 -5.01
CA ASN A 257 -5.50 18.65 -4.69
C ASN A 257 -4.37 17.64 -4.90
N PHE A 258 -3.69 17.71 -6.05
CA PHE A 258 -2.61 16.79 -6.41
C PHE A 258 -1.28 17.24 -5.79
N PRO A 259 -0.56 16.37 -5.05
CA PRO A 259 0.68 16.74 -4.37
C PRO A 259 1.83 17.03 -5.35
N PRO A 260 2.85 17.81 -4.92
CA PRO A 260 4.01 18.15 -5.75
C PRO A 260 4.71 16.92 -6.33
N ARG A 261 5.20 17.04 -7.57
CA ARG A 261 5.94 16.00 -8.34
C ARG A 261 5.11 14.79 -8.79
N LEU A 262 3.79 14.79 -8.59
CA LEU A 262 2.93 13.75 -9.15
C LEU A 262 2.86 13.87 -10.68
N LYS A 263 2.79 12.73 -11.37
CA LYS A 263 2.66 12.66 -12.83
C LYS A 263 1.45 11.80 -13.18
N PHE A 264 0.47 12.37 -13.88
CA PHE A 264 -0.81 11.72 -14.17
C PHE A 264 -1.40 12.16 -15.52
N ALA A 265 -2.49 11.51 -15.93
CA ALA A 265 -3.23 11.87 -17.13
C ALA A 265 -4.74 11.90 -16.84
N VAL A 266 -5.43 12.91 -17.37
CA VAL A 266 -6.89 13.08 -17.30
C VAL A 266 -7.47 12.76 -18.68
N PHE A 267 -8.10 11.60 -18.84
CA PHE A 267 -8.62 11.11 -20.11
C PHE A 267 -10.14 11.32 -20.23
N THR A 268 -10.65 11.49 -21.46
CA THR A 268 -12.11 11.57 -21.71
C THR A 268 -12.59 10.69 -22.87
N TRP A 269 -13.65 9.91 -22.63
CA TRP A 269 -14.33 9.10 -23.65
C TRP A 269 -15.22 9.91 -24.60
N TYR A 270 -15.63 11.13 -24.22
CA TYR A 270 -16.70 11.89 -24.90
C TYR A 270 -16.43 13.39 -25.07
N GLY A 271 -15.34 13.90 -24.49
CA GLY A 271 -15.06 15.33 -24.36
C GLY A 271 -15.27 15.84 -22.94
N ALA A 272 -14.44 16.79 -22.51
CA ALA A 272 -14.47 17.36 -21.17
C ALA A 272 -13.92 18.80 -21.15
N THR A 273 -14.25 19.56 -20.11
CA THR A 273 -13.56 20.81 -19.75
C THR A 273 -12.98 20.67 -18.36
N ILE A 274 -11.67 20.82 -18.24
CA ILE A 274 -10.91 20.75 -16.99
C ILE A 274 -10.51 22.17 -16.58
N GLU A 275 -10.64 22.51 -15.30
CA GLU A 275 -10.09 23.74 -14.72
C GLU A 275 -8.97 23.38 -13.74
N MET A 276 -7.86 24.13 -13.80
CA MET A 276 -6.67 23.93 -12.99
C MET A 276 -6.25 25.24 -12.32
N GLU A 277 -5.71 25.15 -11.10
CA GLU A 277 -5.13 26.27 -10.34
C GLU A 277 -3.88 25.79 -9.61
N GLY A 278 -2.72 26.39 -9.92
CA GLY A 278 -1.40 25.96 -9.43
C GLY A 278 -0.37 25.98 -10.56
N THR A 279 0.81 25.38 -10.30
CA THR A 279 1.93 25.38 -11.26
C THR A 279 2.28 23.97 -11.72
N THR A 280 2.23 23.74 -13.02
CA THR A 280 2.72 22.53 -13.69
C THR A 280 4.22 22.65 -14.02
N GLU A 281 4.94 21.54 -14.00
CA GLU A 281 6.28 21.43 -14.62
C GLU A 281 6.14 21.24 -16.14
N THR A 282 5.08 20.55 -16.56
CA THR A 282 4.65 20.40 -17.96
C THR A 282 3.19 19.94 -17.99
N ASP A 283 2.36 20.55 -18.84
CA ASP A 283 1.07 19.99 -19.24
C ASP A 283 0.87 20.10 -20.75
N TYR A 284 0.23 19.08 -21.34
CA TYR A 284 -0.15 19.06 -22.76
C TYR A 284 -1.26 18.03 -23.04
N THR A 285 -2.11 18.32 -24.02
CA THR A 285 -3.12 17.38 -24.53
C THR A 285 -2.50 16.42 -25.54
N ALA A 286 -2.91 15.15 -25.50
CA ALA A 286 -2.60 14.15 -26.51
C ALA A 286 -3.84 13.36 -26.93
N ASP A 287 -3.99 13.10 -28.22
CA ASP A 287 -5.05 12.31 -28.86
C ASP A 287 -4.60 10.86 -29.13
N GLU A 288 -3.33 10.63 -29.46
CA GLU A 288 -2.75 9.29 -29.54
C GLU A 288 -2.68 8.62 -28.15
N THR A 289 -3.68 7.79 -27.85
CA THR A 289 -3.78 7.01 -26.60
C THR A 289 -4.10 5.52 -26.87
N PRO A 290 -3.53 4.58 -26.07
CA PRO A 290 -3.87 3.15 -26.15
C PRO A 290 -5.19 2.78 -25.45
N MET A 291 -5.98 3.76 -24.98
CA MET A 291 -7.09 3.54 -24.05
C MET A 291 -8.19 2.60 -24.60
N VAL A 292 -8.48 2.68 -25.90
CA VAL A 292 -9.41 1.76 -26.58
C VAL A 292 -8.94 0.30 -26.46
N SER A 293 -7.64 0.03 -26.55
CA SER A 293 -7.09 -1.32 -26.37
C SER A 293 -7.22 -1.79 -24.92
N TYR A 294 -7.01 -0.91 -23.95
CA TYR A 294 -7.11 -1.23 -22.52
C TYR A 294 -8.55 -1.52 -22.09
N VAL A 295 -9.53 -0.72 -22.52
CA VAL A 295 -10.95 -0.96 -22.16
C VAL A 295 -11.50 -2.21 -22.85
N ASN A 296 -11.05 -2.53 -24.07
CA ASN A 296 -11.39 -3.78 -24.75
C ASN A 296 -10.88 -5.01 -23.98
N VAL A 297 -9.66 -4.94 -23.43
CA VAL A 297 -9.14 -5.99 -22.52
C VAL A 297 -10.00 -6.06 -21.25
N HIS A 298 -10.33 -4.93 -20.62
CA HIS A 298 -11.21 -4.93 -19.44
C HIS A 298 -12.57 -5.57 -19.70
N ALA A 299 -13.24 -5.27 -20.83
CA ALA A 299 -14.51 -5.88 -21.19
C ALA A 299 -14.43 -7.42 -21.31
N ILE A 300 -13.35 -7.95 -21.88
CA ILE A 300 -13.08 -9.39 -21.97
C ILE A 300 -12.84 -10.00 -20.57
N LEU A 301 -12.17 -9.27 -19.68
CA LEU A 301 -11.92 -9.69 -18.31
C LEU A 301 -13.19 -9.68 -17.45
N GLU A 302 -14.05 -8.66 -17.58
CA GLU A 302 -15.33 -8.64 -16.86
C GLU A 302 -16.24 -9.77 -17.34
N ALA A 303 -16.27 -10.06 -18.65
CA ALA A 303 -17.00 -11.23 -19.17
C ALA A 303 -16.47 -12.56 -18.58
N ARG A 304 -15.17 -12.66 -18.22
CA ARG A 304 -14.63 -13.81 -17.47
C ARG A 304 -15.12 -13.80 -16.01
N ARG A 305 -15.09 -12.66 -15.32
CA ARG A 305 -15.61 -12.51 -13.94
C ARG A 305 -17.10 -12.87 -13.85
N THR A 306 -17.92 -12.38 -14.78
CA THR A 306 -19.36 -12.69 -14.83
C THR A 306 -19.62 -14.18 -15.02
N ARG A 307 -18.87 -14.86 -15.90
CA ARG A 307 -18.99 -16.32 -16.06
C ARG A 307 -18.55 -17.07 -14.80
N ALA A 308 -17.45 -16.67 -14.17
CA ALA A 308 -16.99 -17.26 -12.92
C ALA A 308 -18.03 -17.09 -11.78
N LYS A 309 -18.62 -15.90 -11.64
CA LYS A 309 -19.66 -15.57 -10.65
C LYS A 309 -21.00 -16.29 -10.91
N ALA A 310 -21.26 -16.71 -12.14
CA ALA A 310 -22.45 -17.47 -12.55
C ALA A 310 -22.28 -19.00 -12.52
N SER A 311 -21.06 -19.50 -12.35
CA SER A 311 -20.79 -20.94 -12.22
C SER A 311 -21.29 -21.51 -10.89
N SER A 312 -21.56 -22.81 -10.84
CA SER A 312 -21.92 -23.49 -9.59
C SER A 312 -20.70 -23.72 -8.70
N SER A 313 -20.84 -23.48 -7.40
CA SER A 313 -19.75 -23.46 -6.42
C SER A 313 -18.99 -24.78 -6.20
N GLY A 314 -19.43 -25.88 -6.84
CA GLY A 314 -18.81 -27.21 -6.75
C GLY A 314 -17.60 -27.41 -7.66
N ASP A 315 -17.40 -26.58 -8.70
CA ASP A 315 -16.19 -26.62 -9.53
C ASP A 315 -15.29 -25.40 -9.23
N SER A 316 -14.06 -25.68 -8.84
CA SER A 316 -13.06 -24.64 -8.50
C SER A 316 -12.42 -24.01 -9.73
N GLU A 317 -12.42 -24.66 -10.89
CA GLU A 317 -11.87 -24.07 -12.12
C GLU A 317 -12.87 -23.15 -12.82
N SER A 318 -14.12 -23.58 -13.07
CA SER A 318 -15.10 -22.70 -13.70
C SER A 318 -15.53 -21.52 -12.82
N SER A 319 -15.38 -21.62 -11.50
CA SER A 319 -15.59 -20.49 -10.57
C SER A 319 -14.37 -19.58 -10.37
N GLN A 320 -13.27 -19.79 -11.10
CA GLN A 320 -12.07 -18.95 -11.03
C GLN A 320 -12.15 -17.75 -11.99
N GLY A 321 -12.16 -16.55 -11.42
CA GLY A 321 -12.01 -15.28 -12.15
C GLY A 321 -10.65 -15.13 -12.82
N PRO A 322 -10.48 -14.15 -13.73
CA PRO A 322 -9.22 -13.95 -14.44
C PRO A 322 -8.07 -13.60 -13.49
N ARG A 323 -6.93 -14.25 -13.68
CA ARG A 323 -5.67 -13.96 -12.99
C ARG A 323 -4.73 -13.31 -13.99
N VAL A 324 -4.73 -11.99 -14.00
CA VAL A 324 -4.08 -11.16 -15.03
C VAL A 324 -2.70 -10.74 -14.54
N ILE A 325 -1.66 -10.93 -15.34
CA ILE A 325 -0.31 -10.44 -15.02
C ILE A 325 0.19 -9.48 -16.09
N VAL A 326 0.64 -8.31 -15.66
CA VAL A 326 1.12 -7.23 -16.52
C VAL A 326 2.64 -7.26 -16.53
N VAL A 327 3.24 -7.46 -17.71
CA VAL A 327 4.68 -7.67 -17.91
C VAL A 327 5.24 -6.76 -19.00
N GLY A 328 6.54 -6.47 -18.93
CA GLY A 328 7.19 -5.47 -19.80
C GLY A 328 8.33 -4.74 -19.09
N PRO A 329 9.15 -3.99 -19.83
CA PRO A 329 10.34 -3.32 -19.28
C PRO A 329 9.99 -2.22 -18.26
N THR A 330 11.01 -1.61 -17.66
CA THR A 330 10.86 -0.33 -16.94
C THR A 330 10.19 0.72 -17.82
N ASP A 331 9.30 1.53 -17.24
CA ASP A 331 8.61 2.66 -17.92
C ASP A 331 7.84 2.26 -19.19
N SER A 332 7.16 1.10 -19.13
CA SER A 332 6.18 0.64 -20.12
C SER A 332 4.71 0.92 -19.73
N GLY A 333 4.46 1.47 -18.52
CA GLY A 333 3.11 1.82 -18.04
C GLY A 333 2.40 0.76 -17.19
N LYS A 334 3.10 -0.31 -16.77
CA LYS A 334 2.49 -1.48 -16.09
C LYS A 334 1.60 -1.14 -14.89
N SER A 335 2.12 -0.39 -13.92
CA SER A 335 1.39 0.01 -12.71
C SER A 335 0.15 0.86 -13.03
N THR A 336 0.22 1.67 -14.08
CA THR A 336 -0.89 2.49 -14.59
C THR A 336 -1.98 1.62 -15.22
N LEU A 337 -1.60 0.66 -16.06
CA LEU A 337 -2.55 -0.32 -16.62
C LEU A 337 -3.19 -1.18 -15.52
N SER A 338 -2.41 -1.63 -14.54
CA SER A 338 -2.94 -2.34 -13.38
C SER A 338 -3.97 -1.49 -12.63
N ARG A 339 -3.68 -0.20 -12.36
CA ARG A 339 -4.63 0.73 -11.73
C ARG A 339 -5.94 0.85 -12.53
N MET A 340 -5.86 1.02 -13.85
CA MET A 340 -7.06 1.10 -14.72
C MET A 340 -7.91 -0.17 -14.68
N LEU A 341 -7.29 -1.35 -14.84
CA LEU A 341 -7.98 -2.65 -14.81
C LEU A 341 -8.59 -2.98 -13.44
N LEU A 342 -8.08 -2.40 -12.35
CA LEU A 342 -8.64 -2.51 -11.01
C LEU A 342 -9.80 -1.52 -10.82
N SER A 343 -9.60 -0.23 -11.14
CA SER A 343 -10.63 0.80 -10.98
C SER A 343 -11.87 0.54 -11.83
N TRP A 344 -11.72 0.13 -13.10
CA TRP A 344 -12.86 -0.20 -13.96
C TRP A 344 -13.62 -1.45 -13.49
N ALA A 345 -12.95 -2.42 -12.86
CA ALA A 345 -13.61 -3.60 -12.27
C ALA A 345 -14.37 -3.26 -10.98
N ALA A 346 -13.75 -2.47 -10.10
CA ALA A 346 -14.40 -1.98 -8.88
C ALA A 346 -15.62 -1.08 -9.19
N LYS A 347 -15.50 -0.23 -10.21
CA LYS A 347 -16.62 0.56 -10.79
C LYS A 347 -17.80 -0.31 -11.26
N GLN A 348 -17.55 -1.57 -11.61
CA GLN A 348 -18.56 -2.54 -12.04
C GLN A 348 -19.01 -3.49 -10.91
N GLY A 349 -18.53 -3.29 -9.68
CA GLY A 349 -18.90 -4.10 -8.50
C GLY A 349 -18.17 -5.44 -8.40
N SER A 350 -17.14 -5.66 -9.21
CA SER A 350 -16.18 -6.76 -9.05
C SER A 350 -15.08 -6.35 -8.06
N LYS A 351 -14.61 -7.27 -7.21
CA LYS A 351 -13.63 -7.01 -6.13
C LYS A 351 -12.30 -7.72 -6.40
N PRO A 352 -11.54 -7.34 -7.45
CA PRO A 352 -10.30 -8.02 -7.79
C PRO A 352 -9.22 -7.78 -6.71
N THR A 353 -8.39 -8.80 -6.48
CA THR A 353 -7.18 -8.62 -5.68
C THR A 353 -6.09 -7.96 -6.51
N PHE A 354 -5.59 -6.80 -6.09
CA PHE A 354 -4.33 -6.28 -6.59
C PHE A 354 -3.18 -7.06 -5.95
N VAL A 355 -2.24 -7.50 -6.78
CA VAL A 355 -0.97 -8.10 -6.36
C VAL A 355 0.15 -7.25 -6.94
N ASP A 356 1.12 -6.85 -6.11
CA ASP A 356 2.27 -6.06 -6.54
C ASP A 356 3.58 -6.79 -6.21
N LEU A 357 4.31 -7.16 -7.27
CA LEU A 357 5.60 -7.83 -7.19
C LEU A 357 6.78 -6.88 -7.48
N ASP A 358 6.54 -5.57 -7.73
CA ASP A 358 7.62 -4.61 -7.93
C ASP A 358 8.21 -4.13 -6.58
N ILE A 359 9.11 -4.93 -6.02
CA ILE A 359 9.90 -4.57 -4.82
C ILE A 359 10.72 -3.26 -4.98
N GLY A 360 10.90 -2.74 -6.20
CA GLY A 360 11.66 -1.52 -6.46
C GLY A 360 10.82 -0.24 -6.42
N GLN A 361 9.56 -0.30 -6.87
CA GLN A 361 8.65 0.85 -7.03
C GLN A 361 7.17 0.50 -6.71
N GLY A 362 6.93 -0.46 -5.82
CA GLY A 362 5.60 -0.96 -5.47
C GLY A 362 4.64 0.11 -4.95
N SER A 363 3.36 -0.06 -5.28
CA SER A 363 2.28 0.91 -5.03
C SER A 363 1.48 0.65 -3.76
N ILE A 364 1.61 -0.53 -3.14
CA ILE A 364 0.85 -0.89 -1.92
C ILE A 364 1.49 -0.28 -0.68
N THR A 365 2.77 -0.52 -0.42
CA THR A 365 3.45 -0.10 0.83
C THR A 365 4.83 0.49 0.55
N ILE A 366 5.78 0.43 1.49
CA ILE A 366 7.17 0.85 1.27
C ILE A 366 7.89 -0.06 0.23
N PRO A 367 9.01 0.39 -0.36
CA PRO A 367 9.85 -0.45 -1.21
C PRO A 367 10.41 -1.67 -0.46
N GLY A 368 10.85 -2.69 -1.20
CA GLY A 368 11.36 -3.94 -0.63
C GLY A 368 10.28 -4.92 -0.18
N CYS A 369 9.04 -4.75 -0.67
CA CYS A 369 7.88 -5.56 -0.31
C CYS A 369 7.23 -6.22 -1.53
N ILE A 370 6.84 -7.49 -1.39
CA ILE A 370 5.86 -8.17 -2.24
C ILE A 370 4.52 -8.09 -1.49
N ALA A 371 3.45 -7.66 -2.13
CA ALA A 371 2.20 -7.37 -1.42
C ALA A 371 0.93 -7.68 -2.23
N ALA A 372 -0.20 -7.79 -1.55
CA ALA A 372 -1.53 -7.87 -2.17
C ALA A 372 -2.62 -7.21 -1.31
N THR A 373 -3.68 -6.71 -1.93
CA THR A 373 -4.87 -6.17 -1.25
C THR A 373 -6.11 -6.29 -2.15
N PRO A 374 -7.31 -6.59 -1.63
CA PRO A 374 -8.54 -6.42 -2.40
C PRO A 374 -8.73 -4.95 -2.79
N ILE A 375 -9.29 -4.71 -3.97
CA ILE A 375 -9.75 -3.38 -4.43
C ILE A 375 -11.27 -3.44 -4.56
N GLU A 376 -11.99 -2.83 -3.62
CA GLU A 376 -13.46 -2.83 -3.60
C GLU A 376 -14.09 -1.58 -4.25
N MET A 377 -13.35 -0.49 -4.33
CA MET A 377 -13.76 0.79 -4.91
C MET A 377 -12.69 1.27 -5.91
N PRO A 378 -13.04 2.12 -6.89
CA PRO A 378 -12.05 2.75 -7.77
C PRO A 378 -10.93 3.43 -6.97
N ILE A 379 -9.68 3.21 -7.40
CA ILE A 379 -8.47 3.69 -6.73
C ILE A 379 -8.42 5.21 -6.83
N ASP A 380 -8.29 5.91 -5.71
CA ASP A 380 -8.34 7.37 -5.69
C ASP A 380 -7.13 7.95 -6.47
N PRO A 381 -7.32 8.99 -7.32
CA PRO A 381 -6.23 9.54 -8.11
C PRO A 381 -5.21 10.35 -7.28
N VAL A 382 -5.59 10.80 -6.07
CA VAL A 382 -4.74 11.50 -5.10
C VAL A 382 -4.27 10.53 -4.01
N GLU A 383 -5.19 9.99 -3.19
CA GLU A 383 -4.88 9.14 -2.02
C GLU A 383 -4.41 7.73 -2.40
N GLY A 384 -4.71 7.28 -3.62
CA GLY A 384 -4.28 5.97 -4.11
C GLY A 384 -5.12 4.81 -3.55
N ILE A 385 -4.45 3.84 -2.92
CA ILE A 385 -5.03 2.55 -2.53
C ILE A 385 -5.30 2.55 -1.03
N THR A 386 -6.57 2.44 -0.64
CA THR A 386 -6.98 2.30 0.76
C THR A 386 -6.47 0.99 1.37
N LEU A 387 -5.57 1.08 2.35
CA LEU A 387 -4.94 -0.07 3.00
C LEU A 387 -5.69 -0.45 4.29
N GLU A 388 -6.71 -1.30 4.21
CA GLU A 388 -7.38 -1.83 5.41
C GLU A 388 -6.63 -3.04 6.01
N MET A 389 -6.44 -4.10 5.21
CA MET A 389 -5.72 -5.32 5.60
C MET A 389 -4.88 -5.87 4.45
N PRO A 390 -3.81 -5.17 4.02
CA PRO A 390 -2.92 -5.67 2.98
C PRO A 390 -2.11 -6.88 3.48
N LEU A 391 -1.85 -7.81 2.56
CA LEU A 391 -0.83 -8.84 2.72
C LEU A 391 0.51 -8.25 2.29
N VAL A 392 1.54 -8.35 3.13
CA VAL A 392 2.85 -7.73 2.93
C VAL A 392 3.95 -8.69 3.37
N TYR A 393 4.77 -9.11 2.41
CA TYR A 393 5.97 -9.91 2.61
C TYR A 393 7.21 -9.06 2.36
N PHE A 394 8.06 -8.92 3.38
CA PHE A 394 9.26 -8.08 3.29
C PHE A 394 10.43 -8.85 2.70
N PHE A 395 10.80 -8.48 1.48
CA PHE A 395 12.01 -8.93 0.80
C PHE A 395 13.26 -8.12 1.22
N GLY A 396 13.07 -6.92 1.78
CA GLY A 396 14.13 -6.11 2.38
C GLY A 396 15.12 -5.44 1.41
N HIS A 397 15.10 -5.78 0.13
CA HIS A 397 16.00 -5.22 -0.88
C HIS A 397 15.24 -4.60 -2.07
N THR A 398 15.88 -3.69 -2.81
CA THR A 398 15.23 -2.95 -3.92
C THR A 398 15.47 -3.57 -5.31
N THR A 399 16.17 -4.70 -5.38
CA THR A 399 16.39 -5.53 -6.58
C THR A 399 16.44 -7.02 -6.18
N PRO A 400 15.80 -7.95 -6.92
CA PRO A 400 15.75 -9.35 -6.51
C PRO A 400 17.06 -10.09 -6.74
N SER A 401 18.00 -9.48 -7.48
CA SER A 401 19.38 -9.96 -7.60
C SER A 401 20.12 -10.06 -6.27
N ASN A 402 19.66 -9.40 -5.20
CA ASN A 402 20.21 -9.58 -3.86
C ASN A 402 19.94 -10.99 -3.30
N ASN A 403 18.78 -11.59 -3.60
CA ASN A 403 18.39 -12.91 -3.09
C ASN A 403 17.26 -13.50 -3.96
N VAL A 404 17.64 -14.11 -5.09
CA VAL A 404 16.69 -14.59 -6.10
C VAL A 404 15.76 -15.66 -5.55
N GLU A 405 16.24 -16.54 -4.66
CA GLU A 405 15.45 -17.65 -4.14
C GLU A 405 14.47 -17.18 -3.06
N LEU A 406 14.87 -16.26 -2.17
CA LEU A 406 13.92 -15.64 -1.23
C LEU A 406 12.78 -14.94 -1.98
N TYR A 407 13.05 -14.24 -3.08
CA TYR A 407 11.99 -13.63 -3.90
C TYR A 407 11.01 -14.69 -4.41
N LYS A 408 11.50 -15.83 -4.93
CA LYS A 408 10.63 -16.95 -5.36
C LYS A 408 9.79 -17.51 -4.22
N VAL A 409 10.37 -17.66 -3.03
CA VAL A 409 9.69 -18.16 -1.82
C VAL A 409 8.61 -17.17 -1.37
N LEU A 410 8.88 -15.87 -1.29
CA LEU A 410 7.86 -14.88 -0.90
C LEU A 410 6.70 -14.80 -1.91
N VAL A 411 6.96 -14.97 -3.21
CA VAL A 411 5.89 -15.10 -4.23
C VAL A 411 5.06 -16.38 -4.02
N LYS A 412 5.69 -17.47 -3.57
CA LYS A 412 5.02 -18.75 -3.25
C LYS A 412 4.18 -18.66 -1.98
N GLU A 413 4.69 -18.03 -0.92
CA GLU A 413 3.93 -17.82 0.33
C GLU A 413 2.72 -16.90 0.11
N LEU A 414 2.91 -15.80 -0.62
CA LEU A 414 1.79 -14.94 -1.02
C LEU A 414 0.77 -15.71 -1.88
N GLY A 415 1.22 -16.45 -2.90
CA GLY A 415 0.34 -17.30 -3.71
C GLY A 415 -0.44 -18.31 -2.87
N GLY A 416 0.23 -19.01 -1.94
CA GLY A 416 -0.38 -19.95 -1.01
C GLY A 416 -1.35 -19.30 -0.01
N MET A 417 -1.21 -18.02 0.32
CA MET A 417 -2.21 -17.28 1.09
C MET A 417 -3.40 -16.84 0.23
N LEU A 418 -3.17 -16.35 -0.99
CA LEU A 418 -4.22 -15.95 -1.93
C LEU A 418 -5.12 -17.12 -2.33
N GLU A 419 -4.56 -18.32 -2.55
CA GLU A 419 -5.36 -19.53 -2.80
C GLU A 419 -6.24 -19.91 -1.60
N ARG A 420 -5.75 -19.73 -0.36
CA ARG A 420 -6.56 -19.93 0.86
C ARG A 420 -7.69 -18.90 0.96
N GLN A 421 -7.43 -17.64 0.64
CA GLN A 421 -8.46 -16.60 0.59
C GLN A 421 -9.52 -16.90 -0.50
N PHE A 422 -9.10 -17.31 -1.70
CA PHE A 422 -9.99 -17.64 -2.81
C PHE A 422 -10.80 -18.94 -2.57
N ALA A 423 -10.25 -19.91 -1.82
CA ALA A 423 -11.02 -21.07 -1.38
C ALA A 423 -12.17 -20.63 -0.43
N GLY A 424 -11.87 -19.78 0.55
CA GLY A 424 -12.86 -19.28 1.52
C GLY A 424 -13.83 -18.21 1.00
N ASN A 425 -13.48 -17.45 -0.03
CA ASN A 425 -14.29 -16.36 -0.57
C ASN A 425 -14.54 -16.52 -2.08
N ALA A 426 -15.74 -17.00 -2.43
CA ALA A 426 -16.16 -17.19 -3.82
C ALA A 426 -16.32 -15.88 -4.63
N GLU A 427 -16.67 -14.76 -4.00
CA GLU A 427 -16.77 -13.47 -4.70
C GLU A 427 -15.37 -12.93 -5.08
N SER A 428 -14.41 -13.04 -4.18
CA SER A 428 -13.00 -12.71 -4.46
C SER A 428 -12.43 -13.66 -5.52
N ARG A 429 -12.68 -14.98 -5.40
CA ARG A 429 -12.26 -15.97 -6.40
C ARG A 429 -12.80 -15.67 -7.80
N ALA A 430 -14.09 -15.33 -7.91
CA ALA A 430 -14.73 -14.97 -9.18
C ALA A 430 -14.30 -13.60 -9.73
N SER A 431 -13.94 -12.66 -8.85
CA SER A 431 -13.39 -11.34 -9.24
C SER A 431 -11.95 -11.44 -9.77
N GLY A 432 -11.19 -12.43 -9.30
CA GLY A 432 -9.84 -12.73 -9.75
C GLY A 432 -8.78 -11.78 -9.21
N MET A 433 -7.67 -11.63 -9.94
CA MET A 433 -6.55 -10.76 -9.52
C MET A 433 -5.87 -10.04 -10.69
N VAL A 434 -5.25 -8.90 -10.40
CA VAL A 434 -4.37 -8.16 -11.31
C VAL A 434 -2.99 -8.03 -10.67
N ILE A 435 -1.96 -8.52 -11.36
CA ILE A 435 -0.60 -8.69 -10.86
C ILE A 435 0.32 -7.70 -11.58
N ASN A 436 0.83 -6.69 -10.87
CA ASN A 436 1.92 -5.83 -11.33
C ASN A 436 3.27 -6.53 -11.12
N THR A 437 4.24 -6.27 -12.01
CA THR A 437 5.59 -6.87 -11.97
C THR A 437 6.68 -5.82 -12.07
N MET A 438 7.89 -6.18 -11.64
CA MET A 438 9.10 -5.36 -11.82
C MET A 438 9.47 -5.14 -13.30
N GLY A 439 10.40 -4.23 -13.58
CA GLY A 439 10.87 -3.91 -14.94
C GLY A 439 11.97 -4.82 -15.52
N TRP A 440 12.42 -5.85 -14.80
CA TRP A 440 13.51 -6.73 -15.24
C TRP A 440 12.97 -7.92 -16.04
N ILE A 441 13.27 -7.97 -17.33
CA ILE A 441 12.62 -8.87 -18.32
C ILE A 441 13.59 -9.81 -19.06
N GLU A 442 14.85 -9.87 -18.65
CA GLU A 442 15.91 -10.66 -19.31
C GLU A 442 16.74 -11.44 -18.30
N GLY A 443 17.29 -12.59 -18.71
CA GLY A 443 18.02 -13.51 -17.84
C GLY A 443 17.17 -13.92 -16.63
N VAL A 444 17.74 -13.86 -15.43
CA VAL A 444 17.04 -14.17 -14.16
C VAL A 444 15.74 -13.36 -13.98
N GLY A 445 15.63 -12.15 -14.53
CA GLY A 445 14.37 -11.39 -14.53
C GLY A 445 13.24 -12.10 -15.28
N TYR A 446 13.56 -12.73 -16.42
CA TYR A 446 12.61 -13.54 -17.20
C TYR A 446 12.22 -14.83 -16.46
N ASP A 447 13.18 -15.50 -15.80
CA ASP A 447 12.90 -16.68 -14.98
C ASP A 447 11.96 -16.36 -13.80
N LEU A 448 12.15 -15.19 -13.17
CA LEU A 448 11.27 -14.69 -12.11
C LEU A 448 9.87 -14.32 -12.61
N LEU A 449 9.72 -13.88 -13.88
CA LEU A 449 8.41 -13.69 -14.51
C LEU A 449 7.72 -15.03 -14.77
N LEU A 450 8.41 -16.03 -15.32
CA LEU A 450 7.86 -17.38 -15.52
C LEU A 450 7.47 -18.04 -14.18
N HIS A 451 8.28 -17.85 -13.14
CA HIS A 451 7.96 -18.29 -11.77
C HIS A 451 6.68 -17.63 -11.25
N ALA A 452 6.53 -16.31 -11.40
CA ALA A 452 5.33 -15.59 -10.97
C ALA A 452 4.07 -16.01 -11.75
N ILE A 453 4.16 -16.16 -13.08
CA ILE A 453 3.07 -16.63 -13.95
C ILE A 453 2.54 -17.97 -13.45
N ARG A 454 3.42 -18.95 -13.22
CA ARG A 454 3.04 -20.32 -12.83
C ARG A 454 2.60 -20.40 -11.36
N THR A 455 3.30 -19.71 -10.45
CA THR A 455 3.01 -19.76 -9.00
C THR A 455 1.67 -19.11 -8.66
N LEU A 456 1.31 -18.00 -9.33
CA LEU A 456 0.01 -17.33 -9.15
C LEU A 456 -1.08 -17.88 -10.08
N LYS A 457 -0.73 -18.80 -10.99
CA LYS A 457 -1.59 -19.40 -12.02
C LYS A 457 -2.24 -18.33 -12.92
N ALA A 458 -1.44 -17.39 -13.40
CA ALA A 458 -1.91 -16.31 -14.26
C ALA A 458 -2.42 -16.88 -15.60
N ASN A 459 -3.69 -16.60 -15.93
CA ASN A 459 -4.37 -17.10 -17.13
C ASN A 459 -4.52 -16.02 -18.23
N VAL A 460 -4.09 -14.77 -17.95
CA VAL A 460 -3.94 -13.71 -18.95
C VAL A 460 -2.62 -12.98 -18.72
N VAL A 461 -1.74 -12.97 -19.72
CA VAL A 461 -0.43 -12.32 -19.69
C VAL A 461 -0.45 -11.11 -20.64
N LEU A 462 -0.45 -9.91 -20.07
CA LEU A 462 -0.49 -8.65 -20.81
C LEU A 462 0.93 -8.10 -20.99
N VAL A 463 1.48 -8.19 -22.21
CA VAL A 463 2.84 -7.77 -22.54
C VAL A 463 2.83 -6.35 -23.10
N LEU A 464 3.28 -5.38 -22.29
CA LEU A 464 3.34 -3.97 -22.67
C LEU A 464 4.63 -3.62 -23.40
N GLY A 465 4.50 -3.23 -24.67
CA GLY A 465 5.52 -2.45 -25.40
C GLY A 465 6.86 -3.13 -25.66
N GLN A 466 6.94 -4.47 -25.67
CA GLN A 466 8.19 -5.20 -25.96
C GLN A 466 7.96 -6.49 -26.75
N GLU A 467 8.39 -6.52 -28.01
CA GLU A 467 8.05 -7.61 -28.94
C GLU A 467 8.85 -8.89 -28.70
N LYS A 468 10.15 -8.77 -28.40
CA LYS A 468 11.01 -9.91 -28.01
C LYS A 468 10.41 -10.68 -26.84
N LEU A 469 9.95 -9.95 -25.80
CA LEU A 469 9.31 -10.54 -24.63
C LEU A 469 7.97 -11.21 -24.98
N TYR A 470 7.18 -10.60 -25.87
CA TYR A 470 5.93 -11.18 -26.35
C TYR A 470 6.15 -12.53 -27.06
N SER A 471 7.13 -12.63 -27.97
CA SER A 471 7.43 -13.93 -28.62
C SER A 471 7.90 -14.94 -27.58
N MET A 472 8.94 -14.63 -26.79
CA MET A 472 9.50 -15.58 -25.81
C MET A 472 8.43 -16.11 -24.84
N LEU A 473 7.50 -15.27 -24.37
CA LEU A 473 6.40 -15.72 -23.52
C LEU A 473 5.36 -16.54 -24.29
N ARG A 474 4.98 -16.12 -25.49
CA ARG A 474 4.03 -16.87 -26.34
C ARG A 474 4.56 -18.25 -26.72
N ASP A 475 5.85 -18.36 -27.00
CA ASP A 475 6.50 -19.59 -27.42
C ASP A 475 6.69 -20.57 -26.24
N VAL A 476 7.10 -20.08 -25.06
CA VAL A 476 7.25 -20.91 -23.84
C VAL A 476 5.89 -21.33 -23.24
N LEU A 477 4.88 -20.46 -23.28
CA LEU A 477 3.55 -20.74 -22.74
C LEU A 477 2.62 -21.44 -23.76
N LYS A 478 3.11 -21.73 -24.97
CA LYS A 478 2.35 -22.43 -26.04
C LYS A 478 1.80 -23.80 -25.61
N GLY A 479 2.45 -24.45 -24.63
CA GLY A 479 2.01 -25.71 -24.03
C GLY A 479 1.03 -25.57 -22.87
N GLU A 480 0.65 -24.34 -22.47
CA GLU A 480 -0.23 -24.04 -21.35
C GLU A 480 -1.57 -23.46 -21.87
N PRO A 481 -2.48 -24.30 -22.42
CA PRO A 481 -3.63 -23.85 -23.24
C PRO A 481 -4.72 -23.06 -22.49
N LYS A 482 -4.54 -22.81 -21.18
CA LYS A 482 -5.41 -21.93 -20.37
C LYS A 482 -4.83 -20.51 -20.21
N VAL A 483 -3.70 -20.18 -20.85
CA VAL A 483 -2.97 -18.92 -20.67
C VAL A 483 -2.98 -18.08 -21.95
N ASP A 484 -3.72 -16.96 -21.93
CA ASP A 484 -3.79 -16.02 -23.05
C ASP A 484 -2.63 -15.00 -23.00
N VAL A 485 -1.72 -15.04 -23.98
CA VAL A 485 -0.63 -14.04 -24.10
C VAL A 485 -1.02 -12.95 -25.10
N VAL A 486 -1.20 -11.72 -24.61
CA VAL A 486 -1.70 -10.56 -25.37
C VAL A 486 -0.65 -9.44 -25.41
N LYS A 487 -0.33 -8.94 -26.61
CA LYS A 487 0.54 -7.76 -26.78
C LYS A 487 -0.29 -6.48 -26.69
N LEU A 488 0.18 -5.50 -25.91
CA LEU A 488 -0.41 -4.16 -25.80
C LEU A 488 0.64 -3.09 -26.12
N GLN A 489 0.18 -1.99 -26.73
CA GLN A 489 1.00 -0.79 -26.89
C GLN A 489 1.21 -0.10 -25.53
N ARG A 490 2.37 0.54 -25.33
CA ARG A 490 2.58 1.46 -24.21
C ARG A 490 1.97 2.83 -24.54
N SER A 491 1.55 3.61 -23.55
CA SER A 491 1.18 5.02 -23.79
C SER A 491 2.42 5.85 -24.12
N GLY A 492 2.27 6.85 -25.00
CA GLY A 492 3.29 7.87 -25.24
C GLY A 492 3.55 8.76 -24.03
N GLY A 493 2.59 8.86 -23.10
CA GLY A 493 2.72 9.64 -21.86
C GLY A 493 3.54 8.98 -20.75
N VAL A 494 4.17 7.81 -20.98
CA VAL A 494 4.96 7.14 -19.94
C VAL A 494 6.36 7.75 -19.83
N VAL A 495 6.55 8.53 -18.77
CA VAL A 495 7.78 9.28 -18.49
C VAL A 495 8.92 8.34 -18.06
N SER A 496 10.08 8.49 -18.70
CA SER A 496 11.27 7.69 -18.39
C SER A 496 11.96 8.18 -17.10
N ARG A 497 12.29 7.25 -16.19
CA ARG A 497 12.79 7.54 -14.84
C ARG A 497 14.19 6.94 -14.63
N ASN A 498 15.18 7.83 -14.53
CA ASN A 498 16.56 7.46 -14.19
C ASN A 498 16.68 6.94 -12.74
N VAL A 499 17.85 6.38 -12.40
CA VAL A 499 18.12 5.76 -11.09
C VAL A 499 17.92 6.72 -9.92
N LYS A 500 18.34 7.99 -10.05
CA LYS A 500 18.19 9.02 -9.00
C LYS A 500 16.71 9.35 -8.74
N VAL A 501 15.89 9.46 -9.79
CA VAL A 501 14.44 9.67 -9.67
C VAL A 501 13.78 8.50 -8.95
N ARG A 502 14.13 7.26 -9.29
CA ARG A 502 13.62 6.05 -8.60
C ARG A 502 14.03 6.00 -7.13
N GLN A 503 15.26 6.39 -6.82
CA GLN A 503 15.75 6.48 -5.44
C GLN A 503 14.99 7.55 -4.64
N LYS A 504 14.79 8.76 -5.19
CA LYS A 504 14.01 9.82 -4.54
C LYS A 504 12.55 9.39 -4.33
N ALA A 505 11.94 8.72 -5.31
CA ALA A 505 10.60 8.14 -5.19
C ALA A 505 10.50 7.07 -4.08
N ARG A 506 11.53 6.22 -3.90
CA ARG A 506 11.59 5.28 -2.76
C ARG A 506 11.65 6.01 -1.42
N SER A 507 12.49 7.03 -1.27
CA SER A 507 12.55 7.84 -0.04
C SER A 507 11.23 8.56 0.25
N PHE A 508 10.54 9.07 -0.78
CA PHE A 508 9.20 9.64 -0.61
C PHE A 508 8.17 8.59 -0.18
N ARG A 509 8.17 7.38 -0.75
CA ARG A 509 7.24 6.31 -0.36
C ARG A 509 7.44 5.84 1.10
N ILE A 510 8.69 5.89 1.60
CA ILE A 510 8.99 5.64 3.02
C ILE A 510 8.47 6.79 3.89
N ARG A 511 8.70 8.05 3.50
CA ARG A 511 8.16 9.23 4.22
C ARG A 511 6.62 9.19 4.27
N GLU A 512 5.97 8.91 3.15
CA GLU A 512 4.51 8.79 3.00
C GLU A 512 3.93 7.71 3.93
N TYR A 513 4.63 6.60 4.13
CA TYR A 513 4.19 5.53 5.04
C TYR A 513 4.14 5.98 6.51
N PHE A 514 5.10 6.82 6.96
CA PHE A 514 5.13 7.31 8.34
C PHE A 514 4.26 8.55 8.55
N TYR A 515 4.23 9.48 7.58
CA TYR A 515 3.61 10.80 7.71
C TYR A 515 2.29 10.96 6.94
N GLY A 516 1.92 10.02 6.09
CA GLY A 516 0.79 10.18 5.16
C GLY A 516 1.13 11.07 3.96
N LEU A 517 0.20 11.17 3.02
CA LEU A 517 0.40 11.88 1.76
C LEU A 517 0.48 13.40 1.95
N LEU A 518 -0.25 13.93 2.94
CA LEU A 518 -0.36 15.37 3.23
C LEU A 518 0.43 15.79 4.48
N ASN A 519 1.23 14.88 5.06
CA ASN A 519 1.76 14.96 6.43
C ASN A 519 0.61 14.95 7.48
N ASP A 520 -0.45 14.18 7.21
CA ASP A 520 -1.66 14.03 8.04
C ASP A 520 -1.56 12.94 9.13
N LEU A 521 -0.51 12.11 9.09
CA LEU A 521 -0.20 11.12 10.13
C LEU A 521 0.93 11.64 11.04
N SER A 522 0.80 11.37 12.33
CA SER A 522 1.78 11.72 13.36
C SER A 522 2.47 10.45 13.88
N PRO A 523 3.60 10.03 13.29
CA PRO A 523 4.34 8.87 13.75
C PRO A 523 4.98 9.15 15.13
N HIS A 524 5.20 8.09 15.91
CA HIS A 524 5.64 8.18 17.30
C HIS A 524 7.07 7.67 17.48
N SER A 525 7.89 8.42 18.22
CA SER A 525 9.24 8.00 18.61
C SER A 525 9.17 7.18 19.90
N ASN A 526 9.68 5.95 19.86
CA ASN A 526 9.66 4.99 20.95
C ASN A 526 11.09 4.55 21.30
N ILE A 527 11.30 4.13 22.55
CA ILE A 527 12.60 3.65 23.04
C ILE A 527 12.41 2.26 23.66
N ALA A 528 13.10 1.25 23.13
CA ALA A 528 13.12 -0.10 23.69
C ALA A 528 14.53 -0.49 24.17
N ASN A 529 14.63 -1.50 25.04
CA ASN A 529 15.92 -2.09 25.40
C ASN A 529 16.28 -3.19 24.40
N PHE A 530 17.58 -3.49 24.23
CA PHE A 530 18.04 -4.53 23.30
C PHE A 530 17.54 -5.95 23.64
N SER A 531 17.05 -6.18 24.87
CA SER A 531 16.43 -7.42 25.32
C SER A 531 15.02 -7.64 24.76
N ASP A 532 14.35 -6.57 24.35
CA ASP A 532 12.90 -6.56 24.13
C ASP A 532 12.56 -6.82 22.65
N LEU A 533 13.58 -6.82 21.79
CA LEU A 533 13.51 -6.91 20.34
C LEU A 533 14.51 -7.97 19.85
N CYS A 534 14.15 -8.68 18.78
CA CYS A 534 15.00 -9.68 18.16
C CYS A 534 15.09 -9.40 16.66
N VAL A 535 16.26 -8.94 16.21
CA VAL A 535 16.51 -8.57 14.80
C VAL A 535 17.05 -9.78 14.05
N TYR A 536 16.54 -10.03 12.85
CA TYR A 536 16.95 -11.12 11.96
C TYR A 536 17.21 -10.62 10.54
N ARG A 537 18.13 -11.26 9.84
CA ARG A 537 18.30 -11.16 8.38
C ARG A 537 17.90 -12.48 7.74
N ILE A 538 17.39 -12.43 6.51
CA ILE A 538 17.05 -13.61 5.71
C ILE A 538 18.10 -13.74 4.60
N GLY A 539 18.81 -14.86 4.60
CA GLY A 539 19.93 -15.12 3.70
C GLY A 539 21.24 -14.46 4.14
N GLY A 540 22.35 -15.11 3.81
CA GLY A 540 23.69 -14.73 4.27
C GLY A 540 23.97 -15.21 5.69
N GLY A 541 25.10 -15.91 5.87
CA GLY A 541 25.49 -16.50 7.15
C GLY A 541 26.85 -17.18 7.04
N PRO A 542 27.33 -17.83 8.12
CA PRO A 542 28.59 -18.57 8.08
C PRO A 542 28.52 -19.68 7.03
N GLN A 543 29.42 -19.60 6.05
CA GLN A 543 29.63 -20.63 5.04
C GLN A 543 30.15 -21.93 5.67
N ALA A 544 29.79 -23.07 5.10
CA ALA A 544 30.42 -24.34 5.45
C ALA A 544 31.93 -24.25 5.14
N PRO A 545 32.83 -24.69 6.03
CA PRO A 545 34.26 -24.66 5.74
C PRO A 545 34.56 -25.59 4.56
N ARG A 546 35.49 -25.19 3.68
CA ARG A 546 35.84 -25.96 2.46
C ARG A 546 36.27 -27.42 2.72
N SER A 547 36.71 -27.74 3.94
CA SER A 547 37.01 -29.11 4.40
C SER A 547 35.78 -30.01 4.63
N ALA A 548 34.57 -29.44 4.69
CA ALA A 548 33.30 -30.15 4.84
C ALA A 548 32.50 -30.23 3.52
N LEU A 549 33.11 -29.85 2.39
CA LEU A 549 32.49 -29.85 1.07
C LEU A 549 33.17 -30.86 0.13
N PRO A 550 32.46 -31.43 -0.85
CA PRO A 550 33.07 -32.22 -1.92
C PRO A 550 34.15 -31.44 -2.67
N ILE A 551 35.16 -32.14 -3.18
CA ILE A 551 36.24 -31.54 -3.98
C ILE A 551 35.63 -30.83 -5.20
N GLY A 552 35.82 -29.51 -5.29
CA GLY A 552 35.26 -28.66 -6.34
C GLY A 552 33.95 -27.94 -6.01
N ALA A 553 33.34 -28.18 -4.85
CA ALA A 553 32.13 -27.47 -4.42
C ALA A 553 32.47 -26.16 -3.67
N GLU A 554 31.85 -25.06 -4.11
CA GLU A 554 31.93 -23.75 -3.44
C GLU A 554 30.94 -23.66 -2.26
N PRO A 555 31.26 -22.93 -1.16
CA PRO A 555 30.35 -22.80 -0.03
C PRO A 555 29.13 -21.89 -0.32
N VAL A 556 28.05 -22.47 -0.82
CA VAL A 556 26.76 -21.77 -0.92
C VAL A 556 26.12 -21.68 0.47
N ALA A 557 26.01 -20.46 1.01
CA ALA A 557 25.19 -20.21 2.18
C ALA A 557 23.71 -20.29 1.78
N ASP A 558 22.88 -20.96 2.59
CA ASP A 558 21.44 -21.09 2.35
C ASP A 558 20.79 -19.69 2.19
N PRO A 559 20.21 -19.38 1.02
CA PRO A 559 19.62 -18.08 0.73
C PRO A 559 18.33 -17.81 1.53
N THR A 560 17.70 -18.86 2.07
CA THR A 560 16.46 -18.78 2.85
C THR A 560 16.71 -18.86 4.36
N ARG A 561 17.95 -19.02 4.81
CA ARG A 561 18.27 -19.12 6.24
C ARG A 561 17.92 -17.83 6.98
N VAL A 562 17.10 -17.94 8.02
CA VAL A 562 16.89 -16.89 9.03
C VAL A 562 18.10 -16.85 9.97
N VAL A 563 18.72 -15.69 10.14
CA VAL A 563 19.94 -15.50 10.96
C VAL A 563 19.75 -14.32 11.92
N PRO A 564 19.93 -14.49 13.24
CA PRO A 564 19.82 -13.40 14.21
C PRO A 564 20.97 -12.39 14.03
N VAL A 565 20.66 -11.11 14.27
CA VAL A 565 21.58 -9.98 14.12
C VAL A 565 21.65 -9.22 15.45
N ASN A 566 22.87 -9.02 15.95
CA ASN A 566 23.10 -8.24 17.16
C ASN A 566 22.76 -6.76 16.91
N ILE A 567 21.99 -6.14 17.81
CA ILE A 567 21.67 -4.71 17.74
C ILE A 567 22.96 -3.90 17.96
N ASN A 568 23.35 -3.14 16.94
CA ASN A 568 24.55 -2.32 16.91
C ASN A 568 24.31 -1.02 16.10
N ARG A 569 25.35 -0.20 15.93
CA ARG A 569 25.28 1.07 15.18
C ARG A 569 24.98 0.90 13.69
N ASP A 570 25.14 -0.28 13.10
CA ASP A 570 24.85 -0.54 11.68
C ASP A 570 23.35 -0.60 11.41
N LEU A 571 22.51 -0.65 12.46
CA LEU A 571 21.07 -0.49 12.36
C LEU A 571 20.62 0.98 12.30
N LEU A 572 21.51 1.95 12.55
CA LEU A 572 21.15 3.37 12.49
C LEU A 572 20.70 3.75 11.07
N HIS A 573 19.62 4.51 10.97
CA HIS A 573 18.96 4.89 9.71
C HIS A 573 18.37 3.73 8.87
N MET A 574 18.30 2.51 9.42
CA MET A 574 17.66 1.37 8.77
C MET A 574 16.14 1.37 8.98
N VAL A 575 15.41 0.93 7.96
CA VAL A 575 14.00 0.57 8.05
C VAL A 575 13.88 -0.93 8.29
N LEU A 576 13.21 -1.32 9.36
CA LEU A 576 13.01 -2.71 9.79
C LEU A 576 11.53 -3.09 9.70
N ALA A 577 11.23 -4.32 9.27
CA ALA A 577 9.87 -4.83 9.20
C ALA A 577 9.48 -5.59 10.47
N VAL A 578 8.32 -5.31 11.06
CA VAL A 578 7.77 -6.01 12.23
C VAL A 578 6.99 -7.24 11.75
N SER A 579 7.47 -8.44 12.03
CA SER A 579 6.84 -9.70 11.56
C SER A 579 5.78 -10.22 12.52
N PHE A 580 4.62 -10.65 12.01
CA PHE A 580 3.58 -11.34 12.80
C PHE A 580 3.93 -12.79 13.21
N ALA A 581 5.15 -13.26 12.89
CA ALA A 581 5.67 -14.54 13.35
C ALA A 581 5.57 -14.71 14.87
N LYS A 582 5.35 -15.94 15.34
CA LYS A 582 5.40 -16.32 16.76
C LYS A 582 6.72 -17.00 17.12
N GLU A 583 7.34 -17.69 16.17
CA GLU A 583 8.69 -18.24 16.30
C GLU A 583 9.59 -17.84 15.10
N PRO A 584 10.93 -17.81 15.25
CA PRO A 584 11.85 -17.31 14.22
C PRO A 584 11.75 -18.03 12.87
N GLU A 585 11.39 -19.32 12.87
CA GLU A 585 11.23 -20.15 11.68
C GLU A 585 10.02 -19.72 10.83
N GLU A 586 9.01 -19.06 11.43
CA GLU A 586 7.82 -18.57 10.74
C GLU A 586 8.04 -17.23 10.01
N ILE A 587 9.20 -16.58 10.19
CA ILE A 587 9.45 -15.20 9.73
C ILE A 587 9.25 -15.01 8.21
N ILE A 588 9.50 -16.05 7.39
CA ILE A 588 9.39 -15.99 5.93
C ILE A 588 7.95 -16.21 5.43
N SER A 589 7.17 -17.05 6.11
CA SER A 589 5.77 -17.35 5.77
C SER A 589 4.78 -16.37 6.42
N SER A 590 5.23 -15.59 7.41
CA SER A 590 4.44 -14.62 8.14
C SER A 590 4.25 -13.28 7.42
N ASN A 591 3.07 -12.71 7.59
CA ASN A 591 2.75 -11.35 7.17
C ASN A 591 3.50 -10.31 8.03
N VAL A 592 3.76 -9.12 7.47
CA VAL A 592 4.35 -7.99 8.19
C VAL A 592 3.26 -7.08 8.76
N ALA A 593 3.41 -6.71 10.03
CA ALA A 593 2.51 -5.80 10.76
C ALA A 593 2.72 -4.33 10.37
N GLY A 594 3.95 -3.96 10.01
CA GLY A 594 4.34 -2.62 9.64
C GLY A 594 5.86 -2.46 9.66
N PHE A 595 6.31 -1.21 9.57
CA PHE A 595 7.73 -0.88 9.52
C PHE A 595 8.10 0.16 10.57
N ILE A 596 9.30 0.05 11.10
CA ILE A 596 9.91 1.05 12.00
C ILE A 596 11.20 1.59 11.39
N TYR A 597 11.55 2.81 11.73
CA TYR A 597 12.77 3.49 11.28
C TYR A 597 13.67 3.80 12.49
N VAL A 598 14.91 3.31 12.47
CA VAL A 598 15.83 3.44 13.61
C VAL A 598 16.50 4.81 13.61
N THR A 599 16.25 5.60 14.65
CA THR A 599 16.70 6.99 14.79
C THR A 599 17.93 7.15 15.69
N ASP A 600 18.15 6.25 16.66
CA ASP A 600 19.35 6.23 17.51
C ASP A 600 19.64 4.83 18.09
N VAL A 601 20.90 4.52 18.39
CA VAL A 601 21.36 3.26 18.99
C VAL A 601 22.41 3.50 20.09
N ASP A 602 21.95 3.62 21.33
CA ASP A 602 22.78 3.76 22.53
C ASP A 602 23.29 2.37 23.00
N ILE A 603 24.47 2.00 22.52
CA ILE A 603 25.17 0.76 22.90
C ILE A 603 25.50 0.73 24.41
N GLN A 604 25.77 1.88 25.04
CA GLN A 604 26.17 1.93 26.46
C GLN A 604 24.98 1.63 27.37
N ARG A 605 23.81 2.20 27.08
CA ARG A 605 22.57 1.93 27.82
C ARG A 605 21.81 0.71 27.30
N LYS A 606 22.26 0.10 26.19
CA LYS A 606 21.58 -0.99 25.46
C LYS A 606 20.15 -0.61 25.06
N LYS A 607 19.98 0.59 24.51
CA LYS A 607 18.69 1.14 24.08
C LYS A 607 18.69 1.52 22.61
N ILE A 608 17.58 1.25 21.94
CA ILE A 608 17.32 1.62 20.55
C ILE A 608 16.11 2.55 20.50
N THR A 609 16.27 3.67 19.80
CA THR A 609 15.20 4.64 19.53
C THR A 609 14.72 4.44 18.11
N TYR A 610 13.41 4.36 17.91
CA TYR A 610 12.81 4.16 16.60
C TYR A 610 11.50 4.91 16.43
N LEU A 611 11.27 5.37 15.20
CA LEU A 611 10.00 5.93 14.74
C LEU A 611 9.07 4.79 14.30
N ALA A 612 7.82 4.82 14.76
CA ALA A 612 6.76 3.88 14.38
C ALA A 612 5.48 4.62 13.93
N PRO A 613 4.62 4.04 13.06
CA PRO A 613 3.39 4.72 12.59
C PRO A 613 2.33 4.93 13.68
N SER A 614 2.46 4.23 14.82
CA SER A 614 1.56 4.30 15.97
C SER A 614 2.34 4.38 17.27
N ALA A 615 1.77 5.04 18.28
CA ALA A 615 2.27 5.02 19.66
C ALA A 615 1.91 3.70 20.36
N GLY A 616 2.74 3.28 21.31
CA GLY A 616 2.58 2.04 22.08
C GLY A 616 3.55 0.95 21.66
N ASP A 617 3.37 -0.24 22.24
CA ASP A 617 4.24 -1.40 22.00
C ASP A 617 4.09 -1.94 20.56
N LEU A 618 5.15 -2.56 20.05
CA LEU A 618 5.11 -3.20 18.73
C LEU A 618 4.23 -4.46 18.75
N PRO A 619 3.47 -4.75 17.68
CA PRO A 619 2.68 -5.99 17.57
C PRO A 619 3.49 -7.29 17.66
N SER A 620 4.81 -7.22 17.52
CA SER A 620 5.76 -8.32 17.69
C SER A 620 7.15 -7.80 18.03
N LYS A 621 7.94 -8.63 18.72
CA LYS A 621 9.37 -8.40 19.00
C LYS A 621 10.28 -8.74 17.82
N PHE A 622 9.79 -9.44 16.80
CA PHE A 622 10.61 -9.93 15.69
C PHE A 622 10.71 -8.89 14.57
N LEU A 623 11.95 -8.47 14.31
CA LEU A 623 12.29 -7.43 13.34
C LEU A 623 13.11 -8.02 12.18
N ILE A 624 12.72 -7.75 10.94
CA ILE A 624 13.44 -8.20 9.75
C ILE A 624 14.31 -7.03 9.21
N LEU A 625 15.61 -7.27 9.09
CA LEU A 625 16.62 -6.35 8.57
C LEU A 625 16.87 -6.59 7.08
N GLY A 626 16.47 -5.61 6.26
CA GLY A 626 16.82 -5.53 4.84
C GLY A 626 18.10 -4.73 4.58
N SER A 627 18.17 -4.12 3.39
CA SER A 627 19.15 -3.11 3.01
C SER A 627 18.49 -1.74 2.72
N LEU A 628 17.37 -1.45 3.38
CA LEU A 628 16.65 -0.17 3.25
C LEU A 628 17.18 0.85 4.26
N THR A 629 18.08 1.72 3.80
CA THR A 629 18.42 2.95 4.50
C THR A 629 17.44 4.05 4.11
N TRP A 630 16.98 4.84 5.07
CA TRP A 630 16.24 6.09 4.84
C TRP A 630 16.91 7.20 5.65
N LEU A 631 17.00 8.40 5.08
CA LEU A 631 17.36 9.61 5.82
C LEU A 631 16.15 10.52 5.83
N GLU A 632 15.78 10.97 7.01
CA GLU A 632 14.65 11.86 7.21
C GLU A 632 15.01 13.28 6.74
N THR A 633 14.30 13.75 5.72
CA THR A 633 14.43 15.04 5.05
C THR A 633 13.05 15.60 4.74
#